data_AF-A0A267EX26-F1
#
_entry.id   AF-A0A267EX26-F1
#
_cell.length_a   1.000
_cell.length_b   1.000
_cell.length_c   1.000
_cell.angle_alpha   90.00
_cell.angle_beta   90.00
_cell.angle_gamma   90.00
#
_symmetry.space_group_name_H-M   'P 1'
#
loop_
_entity.id
_entity.type
_entity.pdbx_description
1 polymer ?
#
loop_
_entity_poly.entity_id
_entity_poly.type
_entity_poly.pdbx_seq_one_letter_code
_entity_poly.pdbx_strand_id
1 'polypeptide(L)'
;VQRCTMPGGIPDRWEAYNPFKEIISDTHFLAVKVPLKQCYVASMPAHEQFTPSELMNRCKQMKLPLGLVVDLTFTTRYYNPQEFTSQGVKYEKIFVEGHNIPDQKCISR
;
A
#
# COMPACT_ATOMS: atom_id res chain seq x y z
N VAL A 1 9.78 -1.27 -21.69
CA VAL A 1 9.29 -1.17 -20.30
C VAL A 1 8.76 0.24 -20.11
N GLN A 2 7.44 0.40 -19.93
CA GLN A 2 6.80 1.72 -19.83
C GLN A 2 7.19 2.37 -18.50
N ARG A 3 7.96 3.46 -18.54
CA ARG A 3 8.34 4.24 -17.36
C ARG A 3 7.10 4.96 -16.83
N CYS A 4 6.91 5.03 -15.50
CA CYS A 4 5.87 5.89 -14.95
C CYS A 4 6.21 7.34 -15.33
N THR A 5 5.34 8.03 -16.06
CA THR A 5 5.54 9.42 -16.52
C THR A 5 5.10 10.46 -15.48
N MET A 6 4.70 10.02 -14.29
CA MET A 6 4.26 10.90 -13.21
C MET A 6 5.47 11.57 -12.54
N PRO A 7 5.40 12.86 -12.18
CA PRO A 7 6.46 13.50 -11.42
C PRO A 7 6.67 12.82 -10.06
N GLY A 8 7.94 12.63 -9.72
CA GLY A 8 8.45 12.04 -8.47
C GLY A 8 8.72 10.52 -8.56
N GLY A 9 9.83 10.06 -7.98
CA GLY A 9 10.19 8.65 -7.90
C GLY A 9 9.40 7.87 -6.85
N ILE A 10 9.93 6.73 -6.43
CA ILE A 10 9.45 5.99 -5.25
C ILE A 10 9.59 6.84 -3.98
N PRO A 11 8.83 6.56 -2.89
CA PRO A 11 8.98 7.29 -1.63
C PRO A 11 10.41 7.16 -1.05
N ASP A 12 10.87 8.20 -0.35
CA ASP A 12 12.15 8.17 0.36
C ASP A 12 12.23 6.98 1.32
N ARG A 13 13.37 6.29 1.32
CA ARG A 13 13.65 5.10 2.15
C ARG A 13 12.68 3.93 1.95
N TRP A 14 11.87 3.91 0.89
CA TRP A 14 10.89 2.84 0.66
C TRP A 14 11.53 1.44 0.62
N GLU A 15 12.73 1.33 0.05
CA GLU A 15 13.52 0.09 -0.03
C GLU A 15 14.03 -0.38 1.34
N ALA A 16 14.24 0.55 2.29
CA ALA A 16 14.76 0.23 3.63
C ALA A 16 13.74 -0.45 4.54
N TYR A 17 12.47 -0.52 4.14
CA TYR A 17 11.40 -1.14 4.91
C TYR A 17 10.96 -2.48 4.32
N ASN A 18 10.71 -3.45 5.18
CA ASN A 18 10.03 -4.70 4.80
C ASN A 18 8.61 -4.39 4.29
N PRO A 19 8.09 -5.16 3.30
CA PRO A 19 6.73 -4.98 2.79
C PRO A 19 5.64 -4.96 3.86
N PHE A 20 5.76 -5.87 4.84
CA PHE A 20 4.92 -5.98 6.02
C PHE A 20 5.63 -6.87 7.05
N LYS A 21 5.08 -6.96 8.27
CA LYS A 21 5.54 -7.89 9.32
C LYS A 21 4.42 -8.88 9.66
N GLU A 22 4.02 -8.94 10.91
CA GLU A 22 2.93 -9.80 11.38
C GLU A 22 1.63 -9.00 11.49
N ILE A 23 0.51 -9.71 11.64
CA ILE A 23 -0.75 -9.08 12.02
C ILE A 23 -0.58 -8.42 13.38
N ILE A 24 -1.14 -7.21 13.54
CA ILE A 24 -1.13 -6.53 14.83
C ILE A 24 -1.92 -7.39 15.83
N SER A 25 -1.30 -7.73 16.95
CA SER A 25 -1.89 -8.57 18.01
C SER A 25 -3.29 -8.11 18.39
N ASP A 26 -4.19 -9.08 18.58
CA ASP A 26 -5.60 -8.86 18.93
C ASP A 26 -6.41 -8.07 17.88
N THR A 27 -5.94 -7.98 16.64
CA THR A 27 -6.65 -7.36 15.53
C THR A 27 -6.60 -8.20 14.26
N HIS A 28 -7.33 -7.75 13.23
CA HIS A 28 -7.22 -8.28 11.86
C HIS A 28 -6.43 -7.34 10.93
N PHE A 29 -5.64 -6.42 11.50
CA PHE A 29 -4.90 -5.42 10.72
C PHE A 29 -3.52 -5.92 10.33
N LEU A 30 -3.22 -5.88 9.03
CA LEU A 30 -1.90 -6.05 8.48
C LEU A 30 -1.34 -4.68 8.07
N ALA A 31 -0.35 -4.19 8.81
CA ALA A 31 0.35 -2.97 8.44
C ALA A 31 1.34 -3.24 7.30
N VAL A 32 1.15 -2.58 6.17
CA VAL A 32 2.00 -2.72 4.97
C VAL A 32 2.62 -1.38 4.61
N LYS A 33 3.84 -1.39 4.07
CA LYS A 33 4.36 -0.21 3.34
C LYS A 33 3.53 -0.02 2.06
N VAL A 34 3.62 1.16 1.44
CA VAL A 34 2.82 1.42 0.23
C VAL A 34 3.23 0.49 -0.93
N PRO A 35 2.31 -0.27 -1.55
CA PRO A 35 2.62 -1.01 -2.77
C PRO A 35 2.79 -0.04 -3.95
N LEU A 36 3.64 -0.39 -4.91
CA LEU A 36 3.97 0.47 -6.05
C LEU A 36 3.55 -0.18 -7.38
N LYS A 37 3.14 0.62 -8.38
CA LYS A 37 2.93 0.18 -9.76
C LYS A 37 4.17 -0.54 -10.28
N GLN A 38 3.96 -1.51 -11.17
CA GLN A 38 5.05 -2.25 -11.80
C GLN A 38 6.13 -1.33 -12.41
N CYS A 39 5.74 -0.20 -13.00
CA CYS A 39 6.68 0.73 -13.62
C CYS A 39 7.66 1.41 -12.63
N TYR A 40 7.34 1.46 -11.34
CA TYR A 40 8.25 1.99 -10.30
C TYR A 40 9.27 0.95 -9.83
N VAL A 41 8.90 -0.34 -9.86
CA VAL A 41 9.70 -1.43 -9.30
C VAL A 41 10.35 -2.30 -10.38
N ALA A 42 10.08 -2.03 -11.66
CA ALA A 42 10.54 -2.85 -12.79
C ALA A 42 12.08 -2.98 -12.90
N SER A 43 12.84 -2.03 -12.36
CA SER A 43 14.31 -2.10 -12.30
C SER A 43 14.84 -2.81 -11.06
N MET A 44 13.99 -3.14 -10.08
CA MET A 44 14.38 -3.81 -8.85
C MET A 44 14.41 -5.34 -9.04
N PRO A 45 15.25 -6.07 -8.27
CA PRO A 45 15.17 -7.52 -8.18
C PRO A 45 13.76 -7.99 -7.82
N ALA A 46 13.29 -9.10 -8.41
CA ALA A 46 11.92 -9.58 -8.24
C ALA A 46 11.50 -9.77 -6.76
N HIS A 47 12.42 -10.16 -5.90
CA HIS A 47 12.16 -10.38 -4.46
C HIS A 47 11.98 -9.08 -3.66
N GLU A 48 12.44 -7.94 -4.19
CA GLU A 48 12.29 -6.61 -3.59
C GLU A 48 11.06 -5.86 -4.15
N GLN A 49 10.51 -6.32 -5.28
CA GLN A 49 9.31 -5.73 -5.87
C GLN A 49 8.12 -5.96 -4.94
N PHE A 50 7.36 -4.89 -4.70
CA PHE A 50 6.15 -4.95 -3.90
C PHE A 50 5.04 -4.12 -4.56
N THR A 51 4.16 -4.84 -5.25
CA THR A 51 3.04 -4.30 -6.02
C THR A 51 1.70 -4.67 -5.37
N PRO A 52 0.57 -4.06 -5.78
CA PRO A 52 -0.75 -4.49 -5.31
C PRO A 52 -1.03 -5.97 -5.54
N SER A 53 -0.61 -6.51 -6.69
CA SER A 53 -0.71 -7.94 -6.99
C SER A 53 0.12 -8.79 -6.03
N GLU A 54 1.34 -8.36 -5.71
CA GLU A 54 2.21 -9.06 -4.77
C GLU A 54 1.62 -9.08 -3.36
N LEU A 55 1.06 -7.96 -2.89
CA LEU A 55 0.33 -7.91 -1.61
C LEU A 55 -0.83 -8.92 -1.60
N MET A 56 -1.67 -8.91 -2.63
CA MET A 56 -2.79 -9.86 -2.75
C MET A 56 -2.34 -11.32 -2.74
N ASN A 57 -1.26 -11.64 -3.45
CA ASN A 57 -0.72 -12.99 -3.52
C ASN A 57 -0.17 -13.45 -2.17
N ARG A 58 0.59 -12.60 -1.48
CA ARG A 58 1.13 -12.92 -0.15
C ARG A 58 0.02 -13.11 0.88
N CYS A 59 -1.02 -12.27 0.87
CA CYS A 59 -2.20 -12.46 1.72
C CYS A 59 -2.87 -13.81 1.48
N LYS A 60 -3.05 -14.22 0.22
CA LYS A 60 -3.58 -15.55 -0.14
C LYS A 60 -2.69 -16.69 0.38
N GLN A 61 -1.36 -16.58 0.21
CA GLN A 61 -0.40 -17.60 0.68
C GLN A 61 -0.42 -17.74 2.21
N MET A 62 -0.56 -16.63 2.94
CA MET A 62 -0.71 -16.63 4.39
C MET A 62 -2.10 -17.11 4.88
N LYS A 63 -3.03 -17.44 3.95
CA LYS A 63 -4.43 -17.76 4.25
C LYS A 63 -5.16 -16.63 5.00
N LEU A 64 -4.79 -15.39 4.70
CA LEU A 64 -5.38 -14.17 5.24
C LEU A 64 -6.13 -13.44 4.12
N PRO A 65 -7.44 -13.70 3.92
CA PRO A 65 -8.18 -13.06 2.85
C PRO A 65 -8.25 -11.55 3.07
N LEU A 66 -7.72 -10.76 2.12
CA LEU A 66 -7.75 -9.30 2.18
C LEU A 66 -9.16 -8.81 1.85
N GLY A 67 -9.86 -8.25 2.83
CA GLY A 67 -11.23 -7.73 2.65
C GLY A 67 -11.33 -6.23 2.41
N LEU A 68 -10.37 -5.46 2.91
CA LEU A 68 -10.35 -3.99 2.87
C LEU A 68 -8.91 -3.49 2.83
N VAL A 69 -8.65 -2.50 1.97
CA VAL A 69 -7.44 -1.66 2.00
C VAL A 69 -7.83 -0.28 2.52
N VAL A 70 -7.16 0.18 3.56
CA VAL A 70 -7.23 1.56 4.03
C VAL A 70 -5.92 2.25 3.66
N ASP A 71 -5.96 3.12 2.65
CA ASP A 71 -4.79 3.85 2.18
C ASP A 71 -4.66 5.19 2.90
N LEU A 72 -3.55 5.35 3.63
CA LEU A 72 -3.26 6.55 4.42
C LEU A 72 -2.29 7.53 3.73
N THR A 73 -1.83 7.23 2.51
CA THR A 73 -0.86 8.09 1.83
C THR A 73 -1.48 9.41 1.37
N PHE A 74 -0.71 10.50 1.38
CA PHE A 74 -1.16 11.81 0.89
C PHE A 74 -1.06 11.97 -0.65
N THR A 75 -1.29 10.90 -1.40
CA THR A 75 -1.19 10.90 -2.87
C THR A 75 -1.94 9.72 -3.49
N THR A 76 -2.21 9.80 -4.79
CA THR A 76 -2.85 8.73 -5.59
C THR A 76 -1.92 8.15 -6.66
N ARG A 77 -0.65 8.56 -6.68
CA ARG A 77 0.28 8.23 -7.78
C ARG A 77 0.87 6.82 -7.72
N TYR A 78 0.84 6.17 -6.55
CA TYR A 78 1.62 4.96 -6.29
C TYR A 78 1.04 3.68 -6.87
N TYR A 79 -0.27 3.55 -6.98
CA TYR A 79 -0.97 2.38 -7.56
C TYR A 79 -2.40 2.77 -7.98
N ASN A 80 -3.07 1.92 -8.76
CA ASN A 80 -4.48 2.11 -9.10
C ASN A 80 -5.34 1.31 -8.10
N PRO A 81 -6.28 1.93 -7.35
CA PRO A 81 -7.19 1.22 -6.46
C PRO A 81 -7.99 0.10 -7.15
N GLN A 82 -8.22 0.20 -8.46
CA GLN A 82 -8.88 -0.85 -9.25
C GLN A 82 -8.15 -2.19 -9.21
N GLU A 83 -6.84 -2.21 -8.94
CA GLU A 83 -6.08 -3.45 -8.75
C GLU A 83 -6.59 -4.28 -7.56
N PHE A 84 -7.21 -3.61 -6.56
CA PHE A 84 -7.87 -4.24 -5.43
C PHE A 84 -9.37 -4.44 -5.67
N THR A 85 -10.08 -3.39 -6.08
CA THR A 85 -11.55 -3.43 -6.15
C THR A 85 -12.09 -4.37 -7.23
N SER A 86 -11.36 -4.55 -8.34
CA SER A 86 -11.70 -5.55 -9.36
C SER A 86 -11.65 -7.00 -8.84
N GLN A 87 -10.98 -7.24 -7.72
CA GLN A 87 -10.89 -8.54 -7.05
C GLN A 87 -11.83 -8.65 -5.84
N GLY A 88 -12.78 -7.72 -5.68
CA GLY A 88 -13.76 -7.71 -4.59
C GLY A 88 -13.22 -7.17 -3.25
N VAL A 89 -12.01 -6.61 -3.22
CA VAL A 89 -11.43 -5.98 -2.04
C VAL A 89 -11.97 -4.56 -1.90
N LYS A 90 -12.54 -4.21 -0.74
CA LYS A 90 -12.97 -2.83 -0.48
C LYS A 90 -11.77 -1.91 -0.41
N TYR A 91 -11.95 -0.64 -0.75
CA TYR A 91 -10.87 0.34 -0.75
C TYR A 91 -11.36 1.66 -0.18
N GLU A 92 -10.67 2.15 0.84
CA GLU A 92 -10.93 3.43 1.47
C GLU A 92 -9.66 4.27 1.48
N LYS A 93 -9.78 5.55 1.13
CA LYS A 93 -8.67 6.51 1.06
C LYS A 93 -8.86 7.57 2.13
N ILE A 94 -7.90 7.67 3.04
CA ILE A 94 -7.83 8.74 4.04
C ILE A 94 -6.54 9.51 3.76
N PHE A 95 -6.65 10.75 3.31
CA PHE A 95 -5.49 11.57 3.03
C PHE A 95 -4.86 12.03 4.35
N VAL A 96 -3.76 11.37 4.77
CA VAL A 96 -3.00 11.73 5.96
C VAL A 96 -1.73 12.46 5.55
N GLU A 97 -1.62 13.73 5.94
CA GLU A 97 -0.44 14.53 5.67
C GLU A 97 0.75 14.04 6.51
N GLY A 98 1.93 13.94 5.87
CA GLY A 98 3.15 13.58 6.59
C GLY A 98 3.55 14.67 7.59
N HIS A 99 4.14 14.28 8.71
CA HIS A 99 4.61 15.18 9.78
C HIS A 99 3.52 16.00 10.50
N ASN A 100 2.25 15.82 10.16
CA ASN A 100 1.12 16.45 10.85
C ASN A 100 0.24 15.37 11.49
N ILE A 101 0.01 15.48 12.80
CA ILE A 101 -0.95 14.63 13.51
C ILE A 101 -2.34 15.25 13.28
N PRO A 102 -3.35 14.50 12.79
CA PRO A 102 -4.69 15.02 12.65
C PRO A 102 -5.24 15.54 13.98
N ASP A 103 -5.89 16.70 13.96
CA ASP A 103 -6.52 17.27 15.16
C ASP A 103 -7.59 16.32 15.71
N GLN A 104 -7.70 16.24 17.05
CA GLN A 104 -8.72 15.44 17.73
C GLN A 104 -10.15 15.74 17.22
N LYS A 105 -10.38 16.98 16.77
CA LYS A 105 -11.67 17.45 16.23
C LYS A 105 -12.05 16.78 14.91
N CYS A 106 -11.09 16.22 14.17
CA CYS A 106 -11.33 15.47 12.94
C CYS A 106 -11.83 14.04 13.21
N ILE A 107 -11.84 13.60 14.48
CA ILE A 107 -12.28 12.27 14.90
C ILE A 107 -13.69 12.39 15.50
N SER A 108 -14.72 12.22 14.68
CA SER A 108 -16.10 12.05 15.15
C SER A 108 -16.37 10.58 15.48
N ARG A 109 -16.86 10.31 16.70
CA ARG A 109 -17.32 8.98 17.12
C ARG A 109 -18.74 8.70 16.69
#